data_AF-A0A7W7CQK7-F1
#
_entry.id   AF-A0A7W7CQK7-F1
#
_cell.length_a   1.000
_cell.length_b   1.000
_cell.length_c   1.000
_cell.angle_alpha   90.00
_cell.angle_beta   90.00
_cell.angle_gamma   90.00
#
_symmetry.space_group_name_H-M   'P 1'
#
loop_
_entity.id
_entity.type
_entity.pdbx_description
1 polymer ?
#
loop_
_entity_poly.entity_id
_entity_poly.type
_entity_poly.pdbx_seq_one_letter_code
_entity_poly.pdbx_strand_id
1 'polypeptide(L)'
;MERTDLVVPAGRVPGLVIPPLAVTTGAAEPDWVDAPVGRWGFRRRPALRLPMDPAAARDVRRWLRYAPWTPLPILAVLADWAVSGFADLPGGPYHPLLVSVAAVAVLSLMRGRGLPDQTPDRSHTGDLRIPRVPVTVAAEWVAANPGVHTSAAPAPRPRSRRFYASWAVGLLAAAFTLGAVLAADGRENPAQLWQLSVALFVIGLVMAYKTQPPSTEPA
;
A
#
# COMPACT_ATOMS: atom_id res chain seq x y z
N MET A 1 0.83 26.35 1.96
CA MET A 1 1.57 26.24 0.70
C MET A 1 0.72 25.40 -0.24
N GLU A 2 0.38 25.93 -1.41
CA GLU A 2 -0.46 25.24 -2.38
C GLU A 2 0.27 24.02 -2.95
N ARG A 3 -0.45 22.91 -3.14
CA ARG A 3 0.11 21.62 -3.56
C ARG A 3 -0.68 21.06 -4.74
N THR A 4 0.01 20.39 -5.65
CA THR A 4 -0.56 19.76 -6.84
C THR A 4 0.09 18.41 -7.09
N ASP A 5 -0.51 17.59 -7.93
CA ASP A 5 0.09 16.32 -8.33
C ASP A 5 0.80 16.50 -9.66
N LEU A 6 2.05 16.04 -9.71
CA LEU A 6 2.86 16.06 -10.90
C LEU A 6 2.69 14.74 -11.65
N VAL A 7 2.43 14.82 -12.96
CA VAL A 7 2.25 13.65 -13.83
C VAL A 7 3.33 13.66 -14.90
N VAL A 8 4.11 12.58 -14.93
CA VAL A 8 5.18 12.33 -15.90
C VAL A 8 4.74 11.16 -16.79
N PRO A 9 4.55 11.38 -18.11
CA PRO A 9 4.17 10.32 -19.03
C PRO A 9 5.17 9.16 -19.02
N ALA A 10 4.69 7.91 -19.14
CA ALA A 10 5.51 6.71 -19.04
C ALA A 10 6.78 6.74 -19.92
N GLY A 11 6.65 7.20 -21.17
CA GLY A 11 7.76 7.30 -22.13
C GLY A 11 8.79 8.40 -21.83
N ARG A 12 8.50 9.31 -20.90
CA ARG A 12 9.38 10.44 -20.53
C ARG A 12 10.17 10.19 -19.26
N VAL A 13 9.79 9.19 -18.45
CA VAL A 13 10.45 8.85 -17.18
C VAL A 13 11.97 8.63 -17.32
N PRO A 14 12.51 7.94 -18.35
CA PRO A 14 13.96 7.71 -18.47
C PRO A 14 14.79 8.98 -18.74
N GLY A 15 14.18 10.02 -19.33
CA GLY A 15 14.86 11.27 -19.71
C GLY A 15 14.48 12.46 -18.84
N LEU A 16 13.91 12.20 -17.66
CA LEU A 16 13.41 13.20 -16.74
C LEU A 16 14.57 14.00 -16.13
N VAL A 17 14.59 15.31 -16.36
CA VAL A 17 15.47 16.27 -15.70
C VAL A 17 14.83 16.66 -14.37
N ILE A 18 15.49 16.37 -13.26
CA ILE A 18 14.94 16.64 -11.93
C ILE A 18 15.59 17.90 -11.35
N PRO A 19 14.84 19.01 -11.20
CA PRO A 19 15.33 20.22 -10.52
C PRO A 19 15.87 19.91 -9.12
N PRO A 20 16.94 20.58 -8.66
CA PRO A 20 17.53 20.38 -7.35
C PRO A 20 16.72 21.10 -6.25
N LEU A 21 15.39 20.94 -6.25
CA LEU A 21 14.50 21.45 -5.22
C LEU A 21 13.81 20.29 -4.49
N ALA A 22 13.74 20.37 -3.17
CA ALA A 22 13.05 19.36 -2.37
C ALA A 22 11.58 19.22 -2.82
N VAL A 23 11.18 18.04 -3.28
CA VAL A 23 9.82 17.74 -3.75
C VAL A 23 8.76 17.88 -2.64
N THR A 24 9.19 17.83 -1.38
CA THR A 24 8.33 17.90 -0.19
C THR A 24 8.05 19.33 0.27
N THR A 25 9.05 20.21 0.23
CA THR A 25 9.04 21.56 0.81
C THR A 25 9.43 22.69 -0.17
N GLY A 26 10.12 22.37 -1.26
CA GLY A 26 10.69 23.34 -2.20
C GLY A 26 12.03 23.93 -1.78
N ALA A 27 12.68 23.40 -0.74
CA ALA A 27 13.99 23.87 -0.30
C ALA A 27 15.09 23.66 -1.36
N ALA A 28 16.00 24.63 -1.48
CA ALA A 28 17.09 24.64 -2.46
C ALA A 28 18.27 23.72 -2.14
N GLU A 29 18.35 23.22 -0.90
CA GLU A 29 19.36 22.25 -0.45
C GLU A 29 18.68 20.90 -0.14
N PRO A 30 18.32 20.11 -1.16
CA PRO A 30 17.67 18.82 -0.92
C PRO A 30 18.66 17.69 -0.68
N ASP A 31 18.21 16.71 0.09
CA ASP A 31 18.83 15.39 0.17
C ASP A 31 18.26 14.47 -0.92
N TRP A 32 19.14 13.91 -1.75
CA TRP A 32 18.74 12.96 -2.76
C TRP A 32 18.54 11.56 -2.17
N VAL A 33 17.36 10.97 -2.40
CA VAL A 33 17.04 9.62 -1.94
C VAL A 33 16.35 8.82 -3.03
N ASP A 34 16.67 7.53 -3.10
CA ASP A 34 16.00 6.56 -3.97
C ASP A 34 14.61 6.22 -3.39
N ALA A 35 13.60 7.00 -3.77
CA ALA A 35 12.24 6.79 -3.31
C ALA A 35 11.61 5.58 -4.02
N PRO A 36 10.96 4.66 -3.30
CA PRO A 36 10.29 3.53 -3.93
C PRO A 36 9.15 4.02 -4.82
N VAL A 37 9.00 3.41 -6.00
CA VAL A 37 7.86 3.68 -6.88
C VAL A 37 6.71 2.74 -6.47
N GLY A 38 5.73 3.31 -5.77
CA GLY A 38 4.57 2.63 -5.21
C GLY A 38 4.73 2.29 -3.72
N ARG A 39 3.59 2.11 -3.04
CA ARG A 39 3.53 1.90 -1.57
C ARG A 39 3.77 0.44 -1.13
N TRP A 40 3.99 -0.48 -2.06
CA TRP A 40 4.17 -1.91 -1.76
C TRP A 40 5.66 -2.28 -1.73
N GLY A 41 6.16 -2.59 -0.53
CA GLY A 41 7.60 -2.82 -0.24
C GLY A 41 8.23 -4.10 -0.82
N PHE A 42 7.48 -4.91 -1.57
CA PHE A 42 7.97 -6.20 -2.08
C PHE A 42 8.54 -6.15 -3.50
N ARG A 43 8.43 -5.02 -4.21
CA ARG A 43 9.00 -4.92 -5.55
C ARG A 43 10.49 -4.60 -5.47
N ARG A 44 11.31 -5.54 -5.93
CA ARG A 44 12.70 -5.28 -6.35
C ARG A 44 12.68 -4.09 -7.33
N ARG A 45 13.19 -2.94 -6.87
CA ARG A 45 13.73 -1.83 -7.68
C ARG A 45 12.92 -1.46 -8.92
N PRO A 46 11.82 -0.73 -8.75
CA PRO A 46 11.85 0.60 -9.33
C PRO A 46 11.90 1.63 -8.20
N ALA A 47 13.05 2.28 -8.06
CA ALA A 47 13.19 3.47 -7.24
C ALA A 47 13.41 4.66 -8.17
N LEU A 48 12.85 5.80 -7.81
CA LEU A 48 13.09 7.07 -8.46
C LEU A 48 13.91 7.93 -7.51
N ARG A 49 15.07 8.38 -7.98
CA ARG A 49 15.91 9.28 -7.20
C ARG A 49 15.24 10.64 -7.17
N LEU A 50 14.77 11.05 -6.00
CA LEU A 50 14.06 12.31 -5.80
C LEU A 50 14.80 13.19 -4.78
N PRO A 51 14.86 14.51 -5.01
CA PRO A 51 15.31 15.47 -4.02
C PRO A 51 14.21 15.63 -2.97
N MET A 52 14.54 15.38 -1.70
CA MET A 52 13.63 15.50 -0.57
C MET A 52 14.24 16.40 0.51
N ASP A 53 13.42 16.93 1.40
CA ASP A 53 13.95 17.60 2.60
C ASP A 53 14.65 16.58 3.53
N PRO A 54 15.59 17.01 4.38
CA PRO A 54 16.36 16.10 5.24
C PRO A 54 15.52 15.28 6.22
N ALA A 55 14.33 15.74 6.62
CA ALA A 55 13.45 14.95 7.49
C ALA A 55 12.78 13.83 6.70
N ALA A 56 12.16 14.14 5.56
CA ALA A 56 11.56 13.13 4.69
C ALA A 56 12.60 12.12 4.17
N ALA A 57 13.81 12.58 3.83
CA ALA A 57 14.90 11.71 3.41
C ALA A 57 15.28 10.68 4.48
N ARG A 58 15.35 11.08 5.76
CA ARG A 58 15.59 10.17 6.89
C ARG A 58 14.47 9.16 7.06
N ASP A 59 13.23 9.60 6.91
CA ASP A 59 12.06 8.73 7.04
C ASP A 59 12.00 7.68 5.92
N VAL A 60 12.27 8.07 4.67
CA VAL A 60 12.38 7.13 3.54
C VAL A 60 13.51 6.12 3.77
N ARG A 61 14.71 6.57 4.20
CA ARG A 61 15.83 5.65 4.49
C ARG A 61 15.51 4.69 5.63
N ARG A 62 14.85 5.17 6.67
CA ARG A 62 14.37 4.34 7.79
C ARG A 62 13.38 3.31 7.29
N TRP A 63 12.41 3.71 6.46
CA TRP A 63 11.44 2.81 5.88
C TRP A 63 12.11 1.73 5.01
N LEU A 64 13.04 2.12 4.13
CA LEU A 64 13.78 1.19 3.28
C LEU A 64 14.59 0.16 4.09
N ARG A 65 15.10 0.52 5.27
CA ARG A 65 15.79 -0.40 6.18
C ARG A 65 14.84 -1.48 6.74
N TYR A 66 13.59 -1.12 7.00
CA TYR A 66 12.60 -2.02 7.59
C TYR A 66 11.73 -2.75 6.57
N ALA A 67 11.63 -2.24 5.34
CA ALA A 67 10.83 -2.82 4.26
C ALA A 67 11.10 -4.33 4.02
N PRO A 68 12.36 -4.83 4.01
CA PRO A 68 12.64 -6.26 3.82
C PRO A 68 12.08 -7.16 4.92
N TRP A 69 11.84 -6.61 6.11
CA TRP A 69 11.36 -7.33 7.30
C TRP A 69 9.84 -7.32 7.42
N THR A 70 9.14 -6.54 6.57
CA THR A 70 7.67 -6.49 6.53
C THR A 70 6.94 -7.82 6.30
N PRO A 71 7.49 -8.86 5.61
CA PRO A 71 6.80 -10.14 5.51
C PRO A 71 6.96 -11.00 6.77
N LEU A 72 7.96 -10.77 7.63
CA LEU A 72 8.21 -11.66 8.77
C LEU A 72 7.02 -11.78 9.73
N PRO A 73 6.29 -10.71 10.08
CA PRO A 73 5.09 -10.83 10.89
C PRO A 73 4.02 -11.68 10.22
N ILE A 74 3.84 -11.54 8.89
CA ILE A 74 2.89 -12.38 8.13
C ILE A 74 3.31 -13.84 8.19
N LEU A 75 4.60 -14.13 7.94
CA LEU A 75 5.13 -15.49 7.99
C LEU A 75 5.02 -16.11 9.39
N ALA A 76 5.26 -15.32 10.44
CA ALA A 76 5.10 -15.76 11.82
C ALA A 76 3.65 -16.15 12.13
N VAL A 77 2.66 -15.38 11.66
CA VAL A 77 1.24 -15.75 11.81
C VAL A 77 0.86 -16.97 11.00
N LEU A 78 1.34 -17.07 9.76
CA LEU A 78 1.07 -18.24 8.93
C LEU A 78 1.69 -19.51 9.55
N ALA A 79 2.88 -19.39 10.14
CA ALA A 79 3.54 -20.48 10.84
C ALA A 79 2.79 -20.85 12.13
N ASP A 80 2.40 -19.87 12.96
CA ASP A 80 1.60 -20.10 14.17
C ASP A 80 0.24 -20.74 13.84
N TRP A 81 -0.42 -20.27 12.77
CA TRP A 81 -1.68 -20.84 12.28
C TRP A 81 -1.50 -22.28 11.81
N ALA A 82 -0.43 -22.58 11.05
CA ALA A 82 -0.14 -23.94 10.62
C ALA A 82 0.17 -24.85 11.83
N VAL A 83 1.05 -24.42 12.72
CA VAL A 83 1.43 -25.19 13.91
C VAL A 83 0.22 -25.44 14.81
N SER A 84 -0.61 -24.42 15.08
CA SER A 84 -1.83 -24.55 15.88
C SER A 84 -2.95 -25.33 15.20
N GLY A 85 -2.92 -25.45 13.87
CA GLY A 85 -3.89 -26.23 13.09
C GLY A 85 -3.51 -27.70 12.94
N PHE A 86 -2.23 -28.03 13.02
CA PHE A 86 -1.70 -29.39 12.79
C PHE A 86 -1.15 -30.08 14.04
N ALA A 87 -0.78 -29.32 15.07
CA ALA A 87 -0.39 -29.88 16.35
C ALA A 87 -1.53 -29.68 17.35
N ASP A 88 -1.95 -30.76 18.02
CA ASP A 88 -2.90 -30.75 19.14
C ASP A 88 -2.26 -30.06 20.35
N LEU A 89 -1.95 -28.77 20.22
CA LEU A 89 -1.29 -27.98 21.25
C LEU A 89 -2.32 -27.57 22.31
N PRO A 90 -1.98 -27.73 23.61
CA PRO A 90 -2.84 -27.29 24.70
C PRO A 90 -2.81 -25.76 24.77
N GLY A 91 -3.72 -25.13 24.04
CA GLY A 91 -3.92 -23.69 24.01
C GLY A 91 -5.23 -23.41 23.30
N GLY A 92 -6.25 -22.94 24.04
CA GLY A 92 -7.60 -22.74 23.51
C GLY A 92 -7.67 -21.78 22.29
N PRO A 93 -8.85 -21.61 21.68
CA PRO A 93 -9.07 -20.96 20.37
C PRO A 93 -8.64 -19.48 20.28
N TYR A 94 -8.17 -18.89 21.37
CA TYR A 94 -7.79 -17.49 21.52
C TYR A 94 -6.34 -17.17 21.11
N HIS A 95 -5.45 -18.17 21.06
CA HIS A 95 -4.03 -17.98 20.71
C HIS A 95 -3.83 -17.47 19.26
N PRO A 96 -4.43 -18.09 18.22
CA PRO A 96 -4.28 -17.62 16.84
C PRO A 96 -4.96 -16.26 16.59
N LEU A 97 -6.01 -15.92 17.35
CA LEU A 97 -6.66 -14.60 17.28
C LEU A 97 -5.70 -13.50 17.78
N LEU A 98 -5.06 -13.71 18.92
CA LEU A 98 -4.08 -12.77 19.47
C LEU A 98 -2.87 -12.59 18.56
N VAL A 99 -2.38 -13.67 17.95
CA VAL A 99 -1.29 -13.62 16.98
C VAL A 99 -1.70 -12.88 15.70
N SER A 100 -2.91 -13.12 15.20
CA SER A 100 -3.48 -12.41 14.06
C SER A 100 -3.65 -10.92 14.33
N VAL A 101 -4.17 -10.55 15.51
CA VAL A 101 -4.31 -9.16 15.94
C VAL A 101 -2.93 -8.50 16.11
N ALA A 102 -1.98 -9.19 16.74
CA ALA A 102 -0.61 -8.70 16.91
C ALA A 102 0.07 -8.46 15.56
N ALA A 103 -0.08 -9.37 14.60
CA ALA A 103 0.52 -9.17 13.28
C ALA A 103 -0.20 -8.14 12.42
N VAL A 104 -1.52 -8.01 12.51
CA VAL A 104 -2.25 -6.91 11.89
C VAL A 104 -1.81 -5.58 12.50
N ALA A 105 -1.58 -5.52 13.81
CA ALA A 105 -1.06 -4.34 14.50
C ALA A 105 0.37 -4.02 14.04
N VAL A 106 1.27 -5.02 13.98
CA VAL A 106 2.64 -4.86 13.48
C VAL A 106 2.65 -4.47 12.00
N LEU A 107 1.83 -5.13 11.16
CA LEU A 107 1.66 -4.76 9.76
C LEU A 107 1.09 -3.37 9.59
N SER A 108 0.19 -2.92 10.47
CA SER A 108 -0.36 -1.56 10.43
C SER A 108 0.64 -0.52 10.92
N LEU A 109 1.51 -0.88 11.87
CA LEU A 109 2.65 -0.05 12.29
C LEU A 109 3.72 0.03 11.19
N MET A 110 3.91 -1.04 10.42
CA MET A 110 4.86 -1.08 9.30
C MET A 110 4.29 -0.56 7.97
N ARG A 111 2.97 -0.57 7.77
CA ARG A 111 2.29 -0.04 6.57
C ARG A 111 2.21 1.48 6.65
N GLY A 112 3.12 2.16 5.97
CA GLY A 112 2.94 3.55 5.53
C GLY A 112 3.12 4.63 6.59
N ARG A 113 3.37 4.30 7.87
CA ARG A 113 3.92 5.28 8.83
C ARG A 113 5.40 5.46 8.56
N GLY A 114 5.75 6.51 7.81
CA GLY A 114 7.14 6.90 7.55
C GLY A 114 7.53 7.02 6.08
N LEU A 115 6.60 6.85 5.12
CA LEU A 115 6.82 7.32 3.76
C LEU A 115 6.15 8.69 3.59
N PRO A 116 6.84 9.69 3.04
CA PRO A 116 6.24 10.99 2.77
C PRO A 116 5.10 10.83 1.76
N ASP A 117 4.10 11.70 1.85
CA ASP A 117 2.96 11.66 0.96
C ASP A 117 3.37 11.72 -0.51
N GLN A 118 4.46 12.44 -0.81
CA GLN A 118 5.09 12.65 -2.12
C GLN A 118 5.78 11.39 -2.70
N THR A 119 5.59 10.22 -2.09
CA THR A 119 6.14 8.98 -2.64
C THR A 119 5.55 8.73 -4.03
N PRO A 120 6.39 8.57 -5.07
CA PRO A 120 5.92 8.39 -6.43
C PRO A 120 5.14 7.08 -6.57
N ASP A 121 4.11 7.08 -7.41
CA ASP A 121 3.36 5.87 -7.78
C ASP A 121 3.21 5.77 -9.30
N ARG A 122 3.05 4.55 -9.80
CA ARG A 122 2.77 4.31 -11.22
C ARG A 122 1.29 4.02 -11.42
N SER A 123 0.69 4.73 -12.37
CA SER A 123 -0.64 4.41 -12.85
C SER A 123 -0.65 3.07 -13.61
N HIS A 124 -1.85 2.57 -13.89
CA HIS A 124 -2.03 1.39 -14.73
C HIS A 124 -1.54 1.58 -16.18
N THR A 125 -1.49 2.83 -16.69
CA THR A 125 -0.94 3.19 -18.00
C THR A 125 0.58 3.31 -17.99
N GLY A 126 1.21 3.21 -16.81
CA GLY A 126 2.67 3.33 -16.63
C GLY A 126 3.14 4.76 -16.36
N ASP A 127 2.24 5.74 -16.36
CA ASP A 127 2.56 7.12 -16.02
C ASP A 127 3.01 7.20 -14.56
N LEU A 128 4.04 8.00 -14.33
CA LEU A 128 4.59 8.24 -13.00
C LEU A 128 3.89 9.47 -12.43
N ARG A 129 3.32 9.32 -11.23
CA ARG A 129 2.67 10.40 -10.52
C ARG A 129 3.37 10.67 -9.19
N ILE A 130 3.69 11.93 -8.95
CA ILE A 130 4.25 12.41 -7.68
C ILE A 130 3.17 13.28 -7.03
N PRO A 131 2.53 12.81 -5.96
CA PRO A 131 1.41 13.53 -5.36
C PRO A 131 1.87 14.67 -4.44
N ARG A 132 1.01 15.66 -4.23
CA ARG A 132 1.15 16.71 -3.19
C ARG A 132 2.49 17.47 -3.25
N VAL A 133 3.00 17.75 -4.45
CA VAL A 133 4.21 18.55 -4.70
C VAL A 133 3.86 20.04 -4.58
N PRO A 134 4.71 20.89 -3.96
CA PRO A 134 4.50 22.33 -3.97
C PRO A 134 4.39 22.88 -5.40
N VAL A 135 3.45 23.80 -5.63
CA VAL A 135 3.16 24.32 -6.99
C VAL A 135 4.39 24.98 -7.63
N THR A 136 5.24 25.66 -6.84
CA THR A 136 6.49 26.26 -7.34
C THR A 136 7.47 25.21 -7.88
N VAL A 137 7.64 24.10 -7.16
CA VAL A 137 8.49 22.98 -7.60
C VAL A 137 7.88 22.32 -8.84
N ALA A 138 6.56 22.13 -8.86
CA ALA A 138 5.88 21.57 -10.02
C ALA A 138 6.06 22.43 -11.27
N ALA A 139 6.02 23.76 -11.13
CA ALA A 139 6.26 24.69 -12.24
C ALA A 139 7.67 24.56 -12.81
N GLU A 140 8.70 24.43 -11.96
CA GLU A 140 10.07 24.20 -12.43
C GLU A 140 10.23 22.86 -13.14
N TRP A 141 9.58 21.81 -12.62
CA TRP A 141 9.60 20.49 -13.27
C TRP A 141 8.94 20.54 -14.65
N VAL A 142 7.81 21.23 -14.79
CA VAL A 142 7.12 21.42 -16.08
C VAL A 142 7.98 22.23 -17.05
N ALA A 143 8.63 23.30 -16.57
CA ALA A 143 9.52 24.12 -17.39
C ALA A 143 10.75 23.34 -17.89
N ALA A 144 11.33 22.48 -17.05
CA ALA A 144 12.50 21.68 -17.39
C ALA A 144 12.16 20.45 -18.27
N ASN A 145 10.90 19.99 -18.30
CA ASN A 145 10.52 18.72 -18.93
C ASN A 145 9.29 18.85 -19.82
N PRO A 146 9.47 18.95 -21.15
CA PRO A 146 8.36 18.95 -22.10
C PRO A 146 7.46 17.70 -21.96
N GLY A 147 6.17 17.92 -21.70
CA GLY A 147 5.15 16.87 -21.55
C GLY A 147 4.85 16.45 -20.11
N VAL A 148 5.63 16.91 -19.13
CA VAL A 148 5.25 16.84 -17.72
C VAL A 148 4.17 17.89 -17.46
N HIS A 149 3.14 17.53 -16.68
CA HIS A 149 2.03 18.43 -16.39
C HIS A 149 1.52 18.23 -14.96
N THR A 150 0.81 19.24 -14.46
CA THR A 150 0.13 19.20 -13.16
C THR A 150 -1.29 18.66 -13.31
N SER A 151 -1.79 17.95 -12.31
CA SER A 151 -3.15 17.44 -12.28
C SER A 151 -3.79 17.63 -10.90
N ALA A 152 -5.02 18.15 -10.88
CA ALA A 152 -5.86 18.17 -9.68
C ALA A 152 -6.74 16.90 -9.56
N ALA A 153 -6.86 16.11 -10.64
CA ALA A 153 -7.72 14.92 -10.65
C ALA A 153 -7.11 13.84 -9.75
N PRO A 154 -7.85 13.18 -8.85
CA PRO A 154 -7.30 12.26 -7.85
C PRO A 154 -6.41 11.16 -8.45
N ALA A 155 -5.43 10.69 -7.67
CA ALA A 155 -4.47 9.67 -8.11
C ALA A 155 -5.19 8.43 -8.69
N PRO A 156 -4.84 7.98 -9.91
CA PRO A 156 -5.44 6.79 -10.49
C PRO A 156 -5.13 5.57 -9.61
N ARG A 157 -6.10 4.68 -9.44
CA ARG A 157 -5.93 3.49 -8.61
C ARG A 157 -4.85 2.57 -9.20
N PRO A 158 -4.09 1.86 -8.35
CA PRO A 158 -3.07 0.91 -8.81
C PRO A 158 -3.67 -0.30 -9.53
N ARG A 159 -4.95 -0.62 -9.29
CA ARG A 159 -5.70 -1.68 -9.98
C ARG A 159 -7.09 -1.18 -10.37
N SER A 160 -7.67 -1.79 -11.40
CA SER A 160 -9.00 -1.44 -11.88
C SER A 160 -10.08 -1.74 -10.84
N ARG A 161 -11.23 -1.04 -10.91
CA ARG A 161 -12.38 -1.34 -10.05
C ARG A 161 -12.86 -2.78 -10.22
N ARG A 162 -12.81 -3.30 -11.45
CA ARG A 162 -13.17 -4.69 -11.77
C ARG A 162 -12.29 -5.70 -11.02
N PHE A 163 -10.98 -5.45 -10.94
CA PHE A 163 -10.08 -6.30 -10.16
C PHE A 163 -10.52 -6.41 -8.70
N TYR A 164 -10.78 -5.27 -8.04
CA TYR A 164 -11.24 -5.26 -6.65
C TYR A 164 -12.63 -5.88 -6.49
N ALA A 165 -13.55 -5.64 -7.41
CA ALA A 165 -14.89 -6.22 -7.40
C ALA A 165 -14.84 -7.75 -7.55
N SER A 166 -14.05 -8.29 -8.50
CA SER A 166 -13.89 -9.73 -8.69
C SER A 166 -13.32 -10.41 -7.45
N TRP A 167 -12.29 -9.81 -6.82
CA TRP A 167 -11.74 -10.32 -5.57
C TRP A 167 -12.73 -10.24 -4.41
N ALA A 168 -13.48 -9.13 -4.29
CA ALA A 168 -14.50 -8.98 -3.27
C ALA A 168 -15.57 -10.06 -3.39
N VAL A 169 -16.12 -10.26 -4.59
CA VAL A 169 -17.14 -11.29 -4.85
C VAL A 169 -16.60 -12.69 -4.55
N GLY A 170 -15.41 -13.02 -5.05
CA GLY A 170 -14.81 -14.35 -4.81
C GLY A 170 -14.55 -14.63 -3.33
N LEU A 171 -14.01 -13.66 -2.60
CA LEU A 171 -13.72 -13.81 -1.16
C LEU A 171 -14.99 -13.89 -0.31
N LEU A 172 -16.00 -13.05 -0.60
CA LEU A 172 -17.27 -13.08 0.11
C LEU A 172 -18.02 -14.38 -0.16
N ALA A 173 -18.08 -14.83 -1.42
CA ALA A 173 -18.69 -16.10 -1.78
C ALA A 173 -17.99 -17.28 -1.07
N ALA A 174 -16.66 -17.33 -1.09
CA ALA A 174 -15.90 -18.35 -0.38
C ALA A 174 -16.17 -18.33 1.13
N ALA A 175 -16.25 -17.15 1.75
CA ALA A 175 -16.55 -17.00 3.17
C ALA A 175 -17.94 -17.57 3.53
N PHE A 176 -18.96 -17.23 2.73
CA PHE A 176 -20.33 -17.72 2.91
C PHE A 176 -20.45 -19.23 2.66
N THR A 177 -19.86 -19.74 1.57
CA THR A 177 -19.86 -21.18 1.28
C THR A 177 -19.17 -21.96 2.38
N LEU A 178 -17.99 -21.51 2.84
CA LEU A 178 -17.27 -22.16 3.93
C LEU A 178 -18.11 -22.13 5.22
N GLY A 179 -18.65 -20.97 5.60
CA GLY A 179 -19.49 -20.85 6.80
C GLY A 179 -20.75 -21.73 6.75
N ALA A 180 -21.39 -21.82 5.58
CA ALA A 180 -22.55 -22.68 5.37
C ALA A 180 -22.21 -24.17 5.48
N VAL A 181 -21.08 -24.59 4.89
CA VAL A 181 -20.59 -25.98 5.00
C VAL A 181 -20.28 -26.32 6.47
N LEU A 182 -19.58 -25.44 7.19
CA LEU A 182 -19.25 -25.66 8.61
C LEU A 182 -20.51 -25.72 9.49
N ALA A 183 -21.54 -24.94 9.18
CA ALA A 183 -22.81 -24.97 9.90
C ALA A 183 -23.65 -26.22 9.58
N ALA A 184 -23.59 -26.70 8.34
CA ALA A 184 -24.38 -27.84 7.87
C ALA A 184 -23.77 -29.20 8.24
N ASP A 185 -22.46 -29.29 8.43
CA ASP A 185 -21.77 -30.58 8.65
C ASP A 185 -22.09 -31.21 10.02
N GLY A 186 -22.71 -30.46 10.95
CA GLY A 186 -23.21 -30.97 12.24
C GLY A 186 -22.15 -31.52 13.19
N ARG A 187 -20.87 -31.43 12.82
CA ARG A 187 -19.70 -31.88 13.58
C ARG A 187 -19.04 -30.72 14.30
N GLU A 188 -18.28 -31.05 15.35
CA GLU A 188 -17.32 -30.11 15.92
C GLU A 188 -16.22 -29.81 14.89
N ASN A 189 -16.32 -28.63 14.29
CA ASN A 189 -15.35 -28.17 13.31
C ASN A 189 -14.21 -27.42 14.01
N PRO A 190 -12.96 -27.56 13.53
CA PRO A 190 -11.83 -26.81 14.06
C PRO A 190 -12.11 -25.30 14.08
N ALA A 191 -11.82 -24.63 15.20
CA ALA A 191 -12.04 -23.18 15.35
C ALA A 191 -11.31 -22.35 14.27
N GLN A 192 -10.21 -22.86 13.74
CA GLN A 192 -9.42 -22.29 12.67
C GLN A 192 -10.23 -22.11 11.37
N LEU A 193 -11.16 -23.01 11.07
CA LEU A 193 -12.02 -22.92 9.87
C LEU A 193 -13.03 -21.79 9.98
N TRP A 194 -13.59 -21.59 11.17
CA TRP A 194 -14.45 -20.43 11.46
C TRP A 194 -13.68 -19.12 11.37
N GLN A 195 -12.47 -19.08 11.92
CA GLN A 195 -11.58 -17.91 11.81
C GLN A 195 -11.22 -17.58 10.36
N LEU A 196 -10.95 -18.61 9.53
CA LEU A 196 -10.70 -18.43 8.11
C LEU A 196 -11.93 -17.84 7.38
N SER A 197 -13.14 -18.32 7.67
CA SER A 197 -14.38 -17.76 7.10
C SER A 197 -14.52 -16.27 7.45
N VAL A 198 -14.31 -15.89 8.72
CA VAL A 198 -14.35 -14.48 9.14
C VAL A 198 -13.25 -13.65 8.45
N ALA A 199 -12.04 -14.17 8.35
CA ALA A 199 -10.94 -13.47 7.67
C ALA A 199 -11.23 -13.23 6.19
N LEU A 200 -11.74 -14.25 5.48
CA LEU A 200 -12.17 -14.12 4.07
C LEU A 200 -13.26 -13.06 3.92
N PHE A 201 -14.24 -13.04 4.84
CA PHE A 201 -15.31 -12.05 4.83
C PHE A 201 -14.78 -10.62 5.00
N VAL A 202 -13.91 -10.39 6.00
CA VAL A 202 -13.32 -9.06 6.26
C VAL A 202 -12.44 -8.61 5.09
N ILE A 203 -11.60 -9.48 4.53
CA ILE A 203 -10.78 -9.14 3.35
C ILE A 203 -11.68 -8.84 2.15
N GLY A 204 -12.77 -9.61 1.97
CA GLY A 204 -13.79 -9.36 0.96
C GLY A 204 -14.43 -7.97 1.09
N LEU A 205 -14.82 -7.57 2.31
CA LEU A 205 -15.34 -6.22 2.59
C LEU A 205 -14.31 -5.12 2.32
N VAL A 206 -13.04 -5.32 2.70
CA VAL A 206 -11.97 -4.36 2.40
C VAL A 206 -11.77 -4.19 0.89
N MET A 207 -11.85 -5.29 0.12
CA MET A 207 -11.79 -5.22 -1.35
C MET A 207 -13.04 -4.53 -1.92
N ALA A 208 -14.22 -4.79 -1.36
CA ALA A 208 -15.47 -4.13 -1.76
C ALA A 208 -15.40 -2.62 -1.49
N TYR A 209 -14.90 -2.20 -0.33
CA TYR A 209 -14.69 -0.78 0.00
C TYR A 209 -13.77 -0.09 -1.01
N LYS A 210 -12.70 -0.76 -1.46
CA LYS A 210 -11.80 -0.25 -2.51
C LYS A 210 -12.46 -0.08 -3.90
N THR A 211 -13.70 -0.55 -4.09
CA THR A 211 -14.48 -0.29 -5.31
C THR A 211 -15.15 1.09 -5.29
N GLN A 212 -15.50 1.60 -4.10
CA GLN A 212 -16.15 2.91 -3.93
C GLN A 212 -15.32 4.02 -4.55
N PRO A 213 -15.91 5.04 -5.21
CA PRO A 213 -15.19 6.19 -5.76
C PRO A 213 -14.30 6.86 -4.69
N PRO A 214 -13.17 7.50 -5.07
CA PRO A 214 -12.42 8.29 -4.11
C PRO A 214 -13.36 9.34 -3.53
N SER A 215 -13.43 9.47 -2.20
CA SER A 215 -14.13 10.58 -1.57
C SER A 215 -13.48 11.87 -2.08
N THR A 216 -14.21 12.62 -2.90
CA THR A 216 -13.93 14.03 -3.12
C THR A 216 -14.12 14.71 -1.77
N GLU A 217 -13.04 14.99 -1.05
CA GLU A 217 -13.11 15.99 0.01
C GLU A 217 -13.61 17.30 -0.63
N PRO A 218 -14.63 17.97 -0.04
CA PRO A 218 -15.02 19.29 -0.48
C PRO A 218 -13.83 20.24 -0.30
N ALA A 219 -13.60 21.05 -1.33
CA ALA A 219 -12.57 22.09 -1.39
C ALA A 219 -12.74 23.17 -0.32
#